data_AF-A0A329RK88-F1
#
_entry.id   AF-A0A329RK88-F1
#
_cell.length_a   1.000
_cell.length_b   1.000
_cell.length_c   1.000
_cell.angle_alpha   90.00
_cell.angle_beta   90.00
_cell.angle_gamma   90.00
#
_symmetry.space_group_name_H-M   'P 1'
#
loop_
_entity.id
_entity.type
_entity.pdbx_description
1 polymer ?
#
loop_
_entity_poly.entity_id
_entity_poly.type
_entity_poly.pdbx_seq_one_letter_code
_entity_poly.pdbx_strand_id
1 'polypeptide(L)'
;MIQQSRYIDDVVERFNQRNAKPVENPCASSMKLSKALSPTTEMECAEMQSRPYRPLIGCLMYITTCTRPDIACVSTREHGIEYQRRSSEVTPQAFTDADWGSNIGDRRSVSGVMVMIGNTPVVFKSKFQRKVALSSAEVEYMALRLCTQEVL
;
A
#
# COMPACT_ATOMS: atom_id res chain seq x y z
N MET A 1 20.46 4.27 -17.86
CA MET A 1 19.01 4.01 -17.76
C MET A 1 18.82 2.53 -18.07
N ILE A 2 18.49 1.71 -17.08
CA ILE A 2 18.34 0.25 -17.27
C ILE A 2 17.11 0.05 -18.15
N GLN A 3 17.26 -0.61 -19.30
CA GLN A 3 16.13 -0.95 -20.16
C GLN A 3 15.20 -1.88 -19.37
N GLN A 4 14.02 -1.39 -19.03
CA GLN A 4 13.07 -2.02 -18.10
C GLN A 4 12.57 -3.39 -18.60
N SER A 5 12.52 -3.60 -19.93
CA SER A 5 12.14 -4.88 -20.54
C SER A 5 13.08 -6.01 -20.15
N ARG A 6 14.40 -5.76 -20.16
CA ARG A 6 15.41 -6.78 -19.87
C ARG A 6 15.30 -7.34 -18.46
N TYR A 7 15.02 -6.48 -17.47
CA TYR A 7 14.83 -6.96 -16.09
C TYR A 7 13.57 -7.83 -15.95
N ILE A 8 12.49 -7.49 -16.66
CA ILE A 8 11.27 -8.30 -16.68
C ILE A 8 11.56 -9.67 -17.33
N ASP A 9 12.27 -9.70 -18.46
CA ASP A 9 12.66 -10.93 -19.14
C ASP A 9 13.54 -11.82 -18.25
N ASP A 10 14.51 -11.24 -17.54
CA ASP A 10 15.37 -11.94 -16.58
C ASP A 10 14.56 -12.54 -15.42
N VAL A 11 13.55 -11.83 -14.91
CA VAL A 11 12.64 -12.32 -13.87
C VAL A 11 11.78 -13.47 -14.39
N VAL A 12 11.23 -13.34 -15.61
CA VAL A 12 10.42 -14.38 -16.24
C VAL A 12 11.22 -15.67 -16.43
N GLU A 13 12.48 -15.56 -16.86
CA GLU A 13 13.39 -16.69 -16.99
C GLU A 13 13.75 -17.30 -15.62
N ARG A 14 14.13 -16.46 -14.65
CA ARG A 14 14.54 -16.89 -13.31
C ARG A 14 13.47 -17.70 -12.56
N PHE A 15 12.19 -17.39 -12.76
CA PHE A 15 11.07 -18.07 -12.10
C PHE A 15 10.32 -19.04 -13.03
N ASN A 16 10.91 -19.37 -14.19
CA ASN A 16 10.38 -20.31 -15.17
C ASN A 16 8.93 -19.96 -15.61
N GLN A 17 8.65 -18.67 -15.81
CA GLN A 17 7.32 -18.15 -16.19
C GLN A 17 7.19 -17.84 -17.69
N ARG A 18 8.09 -18.36 -18.55
CA ARG A 18 8.08 -18.08 -20.01
C ARG A 18 6.77 -18.44 -20.70
N ASN A 19 6.08 -19.45 -20.20
CA ASN A 19 4.80 -19.94 -20.74
C ASN A 19 3.58 -19.41 -19.97
N ALA A 20 3.75 -18.41 -19.11
CA ALA A 20 2.65 -17.83 -18.37
C ALA A 20 1.66 -17.17 -19.35
N LYS A 21 0.36 -17.39 -19.14
CA LYS A 21 -0.68 -16.78 -19.98
C LYS A 21 -0.74 -15.28 -19.68
N PRO A 22 -0.74 -14.41 -20.71
CA PRO A 22 -0.96 -12.99 -20.49
C PRO A 22 -2.38 -12.77 -19.96
N VAL A 23 -2.51 -11.98 -18.91
CA VAL A 23 -3.80 -11.60 -18.33
C VAL A 23 -3.80 -10.08 -18.18
N GLU A 24 -4.86 -9.42 -18.65
CA GLU A 24 -4.97 -7.96 -18.56
C GLU A 24 -5.06 -7.46 -17.12
N ASN A 25 -5.69 -8.25 -16.24
CA ASN A 25 -5.77 -7.98 -14.81
C ASN A 25 -5.34 -9.20 -13.99
N PRO A 26 -4.20 -9.14 -13.28
CA PRO A 26 -3.73 -10.25 -12.45
C PRO A 26 -4.65 -10.55 -11.26
N CYS A 27 -5.56 -9.63 -10.92
CA CYS A 27 -6.55 -9.80 -9.85
C CYS A 27 -7.96 -9.81 -10.47
N ALA A 28 -8.63 -10.96 -10.46
CA ALA A 28 -10.02 -11.01 -10.88
C ALA A 28 -10.88 -10.11 -9.98
N SER A 29 -11.63 -9.18 -10.57
CA SER A 29 -12.66 -8.40 -9.88
C SER A 29 -13.52 -9.36 -9.04
N SER A 30 -13.57 -9.17 -7.72
CA SER A 30 -14.27 -10.00 -6.71
C SER A 30 -13.64 -11.32 -6.24
N MET A 31 -12.34 -11.58 -6.48
CA MET A 31 -11.66 -12.77 -5.94
C MET A 31 -11.65 -12.77 -4.40
N LYS A 32 -12.50 -13.61 -3.77
CA LYS A 32 -12.53 -13.78 -2.31
C LYS A 32 -11.47 -14.79 -1.89
N LEU A 33 -10.37 -14.29 -1.35
CA LEU A 33 -9.35 -15.12 -0.72
C LEU A 33 -9.89 -15.68 0.61
N SER A 34 -9.84 -16.99 0.80
CA SER A 34 -10.24 -17.65 2.05
C SER A 34 -9.20 -18.70 2.43
N LYS A 35 -9.20 -19.11 3.71
CA LYS A 35 -8.29 -20.17 4.19
C LYS A 35 -8.48 -21.51 3.50
N ALA A 36 -9.63 -21.75 2.86
CA ALA A 36 -9.90 -22.95 2.08
C ALA A 36 -9.08 -22.99 0.76
N LEU A 37 -8.51 -21.86 0.33
CA LEU A 37 -7.62 -21.78 -0.84
C LEU A 37 -6.15 -22.01 -0.49
N SER A 38 -5.82 -22.18 0.79
CA SER A 38 -4.49 -22.58 1.23
C SER A 38 -4.25 -24.05 0.87
N PRO A 39 -2.99 -24.47 0.63
CA PRO A 39 -2.67 -25.87 0.39
C PRO A 39 -3.17 -26.72 1.57
N THR A 40 -3.98 -27.73 1.26
CA THR A 40 -4.57 -28.61 2.28
C THR A 40 -3.89 -29.97 2.30
N THR A 41 -3.26 -30.35 1.19
CA THR A 41 -2.52 -31.61 1.07
C THR A 41 -1.03 -31.41 1.33
N GLU A 42 -0.36 -32.45 1.83
CA GLU A 42 1.09 -32.45 2.04
C GLU A 42 1.87 -32.26 0.73
N MET A 43 1.32 -32.76 -0.38
CA MET A 43 1.91 -32.64 -1.71
C MET A 43 1.90 -31.19 -2.20
N GLU A 44 0.77 -30.47 -2.05
CA GLU A 44 0.69 -29.04 -2.37
C GLU A 44 1.58 -28.21 -1.45
N CYS A 45 1.63 -28.56 -0.16
CA CYS A 45 2.53 -27.90 0.80
C CYS A 45 4.00 -28.04 0.40
N ALA A 46 4.43 -29.25 0.00
CA ALA A 46 5.79 -29.51 -0.45
C ALA A 46 6.11 -28.77 -1.76
N GLU A 47 5.17 -28.74 -2.72
CA GLU A 47 5.34 -27.97 -3.95
C GLU A 47 5.46 -26.47 -3.65
N MET A 48 4.61 -25.91 -2.78
CA MET A 48 4.67 -24.50 -2.40
C MET A 48 5.95 -24.16 -1.64
N GLN A 49 6.46 -25.04 -0.78
CA GLN A 49 7.74 -24.85 -0.10
C GLN A 49 8.93 -24.84 -1.06
N SER A 50 8.84 -25.61 -2.16
CA SER A 50 9.89 -25.64 -3.19
C SER A 50 9.97 -24.36 -4.02
N ARG A 51 8.90 -23.55 -4.05
CA ARG A 51 8.84 -22.33 -4.85
C ARG A 51 9.43 -21.13 -4.10
N PRO A 52 10.31 -20.35 -4.73
CA PRO A 52 10.95 -19.20 -4.10
C PRO A 52 10.03 -17.96 -4.09
N TYR A 53 8.93 -18.01 -3.32
CA TYR A 53 7.94 -16.92 -3.26
C TYR A 53 8.52 -15.60 -2.74
N ARG A 54 9.35 -15.63 -1.68
CA ARG A 54 9.96 -14.42 -1.10
C ARG A 54 10.75 -13.58 -2.12
N PRO A 55 11.71 -14.14 -2.89
CA PRO A 55 12.43 -13.37 -3.89
C PRO A 55 11.56 -12.98 -5.08
N LEU A 56 10.55 -13.79 -5.47
CA LEU A 56 9.59 -13.41 -6.51
C LEU A 56 8.80 -12.16 -6.12
N ILE A 57 8.26 -12.12 -4.90
CA ILE A 57 7.54 -10.95 -4.36
C ILE A 57 8.46 -9.72 -4.35
N GLY A 58 9.73 -9.87 -3.97
CA GLY A 58 10.70 -8.78 -4.00
C GLY A 58 10.93 -8.23 -5.41
N CYS A 59 11.07 -9.11 -6.41
CA CYS A 59 11.21 -8.70 -7.81
C CYS A 59 9.96 -7.96 -8.31
N LEU A 60 8.78 -8.46 -7.98
CA LEU A 60 7.50 -7.83 -8.33
C LEU A 60 7.35 -6.45 -7.69
N MET A 61 7.68 -6.31 -6.39
CA MET A 61 7.64 -5.03 -5.69
C MET A 61 8.60 -3.99 -6.30
N TYR A 62 9.78 -4.42 -6.72
CA TYR A 62 10.72 -3.54 -7.43
C TYR A 62 10.16 -3.12 -8.80
N ILE A 63 9.57 -4.05 -9.55
CA ILE A 63 8.94 -3.75 -10.84
C ILE A 63 7.85 -2.70 -10.64
N THR A 64 6.92 -2.93 -9.72
CA THR A 64 5.76 -2.04 -9.48
C THR A 64 6.16 -0.69 -8.91
N THR A 65 7.14 -0.62 -8.02
CA THR A 65 7.48 0.65 -7.35
C THR A 65 8.44 1.49 -8.17
N CYS A 66 9.40 0.87 -8.87
CA CYS A 66 10.52 1.58 -9.47
C CYS A 66 10.44 1.71 -11.00
N THR A 67 9.79 0.77 -11.70
CA THR A 67 9.88 0.70 -13.17
C THR A 67 8.54 0.77 -13.89
N ARG A 68 7.49 0.18 -13.35
CA ARG A 68 6.17 0.00 -13.98
C ARG A 68 5.05 0.17 -12.94
N PRO A 69 4.83 1.39 -12.43
CA PRO A 69 3.73 1.67 -11.50
C PRO A 69 2.34 1.40 -12.09
N ASP A 70 2.24 1.40 -13.42
CA ASP A 70 1.04 1.01 -14.16
C ASP A 70 0.64 -0.47 -13.97
N ILE A 71 1.57 -1.36 -13.61
CA ILE A 71 1.28 -2.77 -13.29
C ILE A 71 0.57 -2.91 -11.93
N ALA A 72 0.92 -2.06 -10.95
CA ALA A 72 0.20 -2.03 -9.66
C ALA A 72 -1.17 -1.37 -9.77
N CYS A 73 -1.33 -0.46 -10.73
CA CYS A 73 -2.49 0.43 -10.88
C CYS A 73 -3.59 -0.15 -11.80
N VAL A 74 -3.54 -1.43 -12.16
CA VAL A 74 -4.52 -2.03 -13.11
C VAL A 74 -5.97 -1.86 -12.63
N SER A 75 -6.23 -1.81 -11.32
CA SER A 75 -7.57 -1.56 -10.76
C SER A 75 -8.00 -0.08 -10.73
N THR A 76 -7.07 0.87 -10.91
CA THR A 76 -7.31 2.32 -10.78
C THR A 76 -7.01 3.04 -12.10
N ARG A 77 -7.27 2.40 -13.25
CA ARG A 77 -7.08 3.01 -14.58
C ARG A 77 -7.93 4.26 -14.80
N GLU A 78 -9.09 4.37 -14.15
CA GLU A 78 -10.00 5.51 -14.31
C GLU A 78 -9.79 6.64 -13.29
N HIS A 79 -8.84 6.47 -12.36
CA HIS A 79 -8.58 7.45 -11.30
C HIS A 79 -7.11 7.87 -11.35
N GLY A 80 -6.87 9.16 -11.59
CA GLY A 80 -5.53 9.73 -11.65
C GLY A 80 -5.40 10.93 -10.71
N ILE A 81 -4.19 11.20 -10.25
CA ILE A 81 -3.87 12.45 -9.56
C ILE A 81 -3.55 13.48 -10.65
N GLU A 82 -4.46 14.43 -10.88
CA GLU A 82 -4.23 15.52 -11.84
C GLU A 82 -3.52 16.69 -11.14
N TYR A 83 -2.26 16.94 -11.50
CA TYR A 83 -1.50 18.06 -10.97
C TYR A 83 -1.76 19.33 -11.81
N GLN A 84 -2.75 20.12 -11.44
CA GLN A 84 -2.98 21.43 -12.05
C GLN A 84 -2.13 22.50 -11.34
N ARG A 85 -1.23 23.14 -12.08
CA ARG A 85 -0.48 24.30 -11.57
C ARG A 85 -1.41 25.50 -11.44
N ARG A 86 -2.00 25.69 -10.26
CA ARG A 86 -2.73 26.93 -9.91
C ARG A 86 -1.72 28.00 -9.49
N SER A 87 -1.85 29.19 -10.10
CA SER A 87 -1.05 30.38 -9.77
C SER A 87 -1.48 31.08 -8.47
N SER A 88 -2.41 30.48 -7.71
CA SER A 88 -2.86 31.01 -6.42
C SER A 88 -1.87 30.67 -5.31
N GLU A 89 -1.92 31.45 -4.23
CA GLU A 89 -1.18 31.20 -2.98
C GLU A 89 -1.34 29.74 -2.52
N VAL A 90 -0.22 29.11 -2.18
CA VAL A 90 -0.18 27.70 -1.79
C VAL A 90 -0.53 27.60 -0.31
N THR A 91 -1.80 27.40 0.00
CA THR A 91 -2.26 27.20 1.39
C THR A 91 -2.33 25.70 1.73
N PRO A 92 -1.51 25.20 2.67
CA PRO A 92 -1.63 23.82 3.12
C PRO A 92 -2.92 23.65 3.94
N GLN A 93 -3.68 22.60 3.64
CA GLN A 93 -4.84 22.17 4.42
C GLN A 93 -4.51 20.85 5.09
N ALA A 94 -4.69 20.75 6.41
CA ALA A 94 -4.38 19.54 7.15
C ALA A 94 -5.63 18.98 7.84
N PHE A 95 -5.80 17.68 7.72
CA PHE A 95 -6.89 16.91 8.30
C PHE A 95 -6.30 15.89 9.25
N THR A 96 -6.99 15.68 10.36
CA THR A 96 -6.62 14.74 11.40
C THR A 96 -7.87 13.97 11.79
N ASP A 97 -7.69 12.69 12.10
CA ASP A 97 -8.72 11.80 12.60
C ASP A 97 -8.08 10.77 13.52
N ALA A 98 -8.85 10.16 14.41
CA ALA A 98 -8.31 9.25 15.38
C ALA A 98 -9.34 8.23 15.87
N ASP A 99 -8.97 6.96 15.93
CA ASP A 99 -9.83 5.90 16.46
C ASP A 99 -9.51 5.60 17.93
N TRP A 100 -10.53 5.46 18.80
CA TRP A 100 -10.29 5.20 20.21
C TRP A 100 -10.31 3.70 20.52
N GLY A 101 -9.19 3.18 21.04
CA GLY A 101 -9.11 1.83 21.59
C GLY A 101 -9.29 0.70 20.57
N SER A 102 -9.06 0.98 19.28
CA SER A 102 -9.27 0.09 18.14
C SER A 102 -8.37 -1.15 18.15
N ASN A 103 -7.15 -1.05 18.69
CA ASN A 103 -6.24 -2.18 18.79
C ASN A 103 -6.66 -3.12 19.93
N ILE A 104 -7.09 -4.35 19.60
CA ILE A 104 -7.59 -5.33 20.57
C ILE A 104 -6.50 -5.79 21.55
N GLY A 105 -5.23 -5.81 21.14
CA GLY A 105 -4.14 -6.37 21.94
C GLY A 105 -3.66 -5.45 23.07
N ASP A 106 -3.55 -4.16 22.79
CA ASP A 106 -3.00 -3.18 23.73
C ASP A 106 -3.93 -1.99 23.99
N ARG A 107 -5.11 -1.97 23.37
CA ARG A 107 -6.11 -0.87 23.42
C ARG A 107 -5.55 0.48 22.99
N ARG A 108 -4.45 0.50 22.23
CA ARG A 108 -3.91 1.73 21.68
C ARG A 108 -4.77 2.20 20.51
N SER A 109 -4.89 3.51 20.45
CA SER A 109 -5.63 4.25 19.45
C SER A 109 -4.74 4.49 18.22
N VAL A 110 -5.31 4.72 17.05
CA VAL A 110 -4.63 5.01 15.79
C VAL A 110 -4.92 6.45 15.41
N SER A 111 -3.87 7.22 15.14
CA SER A 111 -3.97 8.57 14.63
C SER A 111 -3.76 8.57 13.12
N GLY A 112 -4.71 9.16 12.39
CA GLY A 112 -4.64 9.44 10.97
C GLY A 112 -4.35 10.92 10.71
N VAL A 113 -3.47 11.20 9.75
CA VAL A 113 -3.12 12.56 9.32
C VAL A 113 -3.11 12.59 7.79
N MET A 114 -3.72 13.63 7.23
CA MET A 114 -3.66 13.93 5.80
C MET A 114 -3.38 15.42 5.58
N VAL A 115 -2.30 15.75 4.87
CA VAL A 115 -1.97 17.12 4.47
C VAL A 115 -2.15 17.25 2.97
N MET A 116 -2.90 18.27 2.58
CA MET A 116 -3.25 18.60 1.21
C MET A 116 -2.58 19.92 0.81
N ILE A 117 -2.00 19.95 -0.38
CA ILE A 117 -1.52 21.16 -1.02
C ILE A 117 -2.21 21.26 -2.39
N GLY A 118 -2.99 22.33 -2.61
CA GLY A 118 -3.70 22.52 -3.88
C GLY A 118 -4.62 21.35 -4.22
N ASN A 119 -5.44 20.90 -3.26
CA ASN A 119 -6.32 19.73 -3.37
C ASN A 119 -5.62 18.40 -3.69
N THR A 120 -4.29 18.34 -3.54
CA THR A 120 -3.50 17.11 -3.76
C THR A 120 -2.94 16.62 -2.42
N PRO A 121 -3.11 15.33 -2.07
CA PRO A 121 -2.52 14.78 -0.85
C PRO A 121 -1.00 14.71 -1.00
N VAL A 122 -0.28 15.37 -0.08
CA VAL A 122 1.18 15.36 -0.04
C VAL A 122 1.74 14.56 1.14
N VAL A 123 0.98 14.47 2.23
CA VAL A 123 1.30 13.63 3.38
C VAL A 123 0.07 12.83 3.76
N PHE A 124 0.24 11.51 3.90
CA PHE A 124 -0.76 10.63 4.49
C PHE A 124 -0.06 9.69 5.47
N LYS A 125 -0.47 9.71 6.73
CA LYS A 125 0.14 8.92 7.80
C LYS A 125 -0.96 8.30 8.66
N SER A 126 -0.77 7.03 9.00
CA SER A 126 -1.56 6.32 10.00
C SER A 126 -0.61 5.69 11.01
N LYS A 127 -0.79 5.98 12.30
CA LYS A 127 0.17 5.61 13.33
C LYS A 127 -0.53 5.21 14.62
N PHE A 128 -0.17 4.03 15.15
CA PHE A 128 -0.54 3.66 16.52
C PHE A 128 0.03 4.67 17.53
N GLN A 129 -0.83 5.17 18.40
CA GLN A 129 -0.44 6.03 19.50
C GLN A 129 0.48 5.27 20.46
N ARG A 130 1.50 5.94 21.00
CA ARG A 130 2.45 5.30 21.94
C ARG A 130 1.82 4.93 23.28
N LYS A 131 0.81 5.71 23.71
CA LYS A 131 0.10 5.54 24.97
C LYS A 131 -1.35 5.14 24.69
N VAL A 132 -1.94 4.42 25.63
CA VAL A 132 -3.39 4.17 25.67
C VAL A 132 -4.04 5.44 26.18
N ALA A 133 -4.94 6.01 25.39
CA ALA A 133 -5.71 7.17 25.77
C ALA A 133 -6.93 6.78 26.59
N LEU A 134 -7.29 7.62 27.54
CA LEU A 134 -8.37 7.39 28.49
C LEU A 134 -9.71 7.92 28.00
N SER A 135 -9.73 8.68 26.91
CA SER A 135 -10.94 9.23 26.29
C SER A 135 -10.76 9.43 24.78
N SER A 136 -11.86 9.50 24.04
CA SER A 136 -11.84 9.87 22.62
C SER A 136 -11.29 11.27 22.38
N ALA A 137 -11.56 12.23 23.28
CA ALA A 137 -11.03 13.60 23.15
C ALA A 137 -9.49 13.64 23.25
N GLU A 138 -8.89 12.83 24.12
CA GLU A 138 -7.43 12.71 24.24
C GLU A 138 -6.82 12.13 22.96
N VAL A 139 -7.47 11.13 22.37
CA VAL A 139 -7.06 10.47 21.11
C VAL A 139 -7.04 11.47 19.95
N GLU A 140 -8.07 12.29 19.83
CA GLU A 140 -8.16 13.35 18.83
C GLU A 140 -7.07 14.41 19.02
N TYR A 141 -6.84 14.85 20.26
CA TYR A 141 -5.78 15.80 20.57
C TYR A 141 -4.38 15.24 20.24
N MET A 142 -4.16 13.94 20.49
CA MET A 142 -2.91 13.27 20.14
C MET A 142 -2.71 13.16 18.62
N ALA A 143 -3.79 12.95 17.84
CA ALA A 143 -3.72 12.96 16.38
C ALA A 143 -3.46 14.37 15.83
N LEU A 144 -4.10 15.40 16.41
CA LEU A 144 -3.82 16.79 16.07
C LEU A 144 -2.36 17.19 16.37
N ARG A 145 -1.80 16.71 17.50
CA ARG A 145 -0.37 16.87 17.81
C ARG A 145 0.50 16.23 16.73
N LEU A 146 0.16 15.02 16.26
CA LEU A 146 0.92 14.37 15.20
C LEU A 146 0.81 15.18 13.90
N CYS A 147 -0.38 15.67 13.57
CA CYS A 147 -0.62 16.51 12.40
C CYS A 147 0.23 17.79 12.42
N THR A 148 0.25 18.50 13.56
CA THR A 148 1.07 19.71 13.71
C THR A 148 2.57 19.47 13.58
N GLN A 149 3.08 18.30 14.00
CA GLN A 149 4.49 17.90 13.78
C GLN A 149 4.83 17.65 12.30
N GLU A 150 3.84 17.41 11.45
CA GLU A 150 4.05 17.19 10.01
C GLU A 150 3.92 18.48 9.20
N VAL A 151 3.22 19.49 9.74
CA VAL A 151 2.94 20.76 9.06
C VAL A 151 3.93 21.86 9.45
N LEU A 152 4.45 21.85 10.68
CA LEU A 152 5.41 22.83 11.22
C LEU A 152 6.83 22.25 11.27
#